data_AF-A0A958AQD5-F1
#
_entry.id   AF-A0A958AQD5-F1
#
_cell.length_a   1.000
_cell.length_b   1.000
_cell.length_c   1.000
_cell.angle_alpha   90.00
_cell.angle_beta   90.00
_cell.angle_gamma   90.00
#
_symmetry.space_group_name_H-M   'P 1'
#
loop_
_entity.id
_entity.type
_entity.pdbx_description
1 polymer ?
#
loop_
_entity_poly.entity_id
_entity_poly.type
_entity_poly.pdbx_seq_one_letter_code
_entity_poly.pdbx_strand_id
1 'polypeptide(L)' 'MSKLIWFLPILLLALIGCQSQVGETVNPARLKEVADRGAQVMSFDLERTTHIFEKQDNGGLSQMMETQPKLN' A
#
# COMPACT_ATOMS: atom_id res chain seq x y z
N MET A 1 -24.04 31.32 -32.66
CA MET A 1 -23.61 31.08 -31.27
C MET A 1 -24.57 30.18 -30.46
N SER A 2 -25.72 29.75 -31.01
CA SER A 2 -26.74 28.95 -30.29
C SER A 2 -26.45 27.44 -30.16
N LYS A 3 -25.54 26.87 -30.96
CA LYS A 3 -25.25 25.42 -30.97
C LYS A 3 -24.47 24.92 -29.75
N LEU A 4 -23.77 25.81 -29.02
CA LEU A 4 -22.97 25.46 -27.84
C LEU A 4 -23.85 25.14 -26.62
N ILE A 5 -25.04 25.77 -26.53
CA ILE A 5 -26.00 25.56 -25.44
C ILE A 5 -26.57 24.13 -25.48
N TRP A 6 -26.64 23.52 -26.66
CA TRP A 6 -27.17 22.16 -26.81
C TRP A 6 -26.21 21.06 -26.30
N PHE A 7 -24.91 21.35 -26.23
CA PHE A 7 -23.90 20.41 -25.71
C PHE A 7 -23.65 20.57 -24.19
N LEU A 8 -24.11 21.67 -23.59
CA LEU A 8 -23.99 21.94 -22.15
C LEU A 8 -24.60 20.85 -21.24
N PRO A 9 -25.80 20.28 -21.52
CA PRO A 9 -26.36 19.23 -20.66
C PRO A 9 -25.59 17.91 -20.74
N ILE A 10 -24.99 17.61 -21.89
CA ILE A 10 -24.19 16.40 -22.11
C ILE A 10 -22.87 16.50 -21.32
N LEU A 11 -22.25 17.69 -21.33
CA LEU A 11 -21.04 17.96 -20.55
C LEU A 11 -21.31 17.88 -19.04
N LEU A 12 -22.45 18.43 -18.58
CA LEU A 12 -22.86 18.37 -17.18
C LEU A 12 -23.11 16.92 -16.72
N LEU A 13 -23.69 16.08 -17.58
CA LEU A 13 -23.94 14.67 -17.28
C LEU A 13 -22.63 13.86 -17.18
N ALA A 14 -21.63 14.16 -18.00
CA ALA A 14 -20.32 13.52 -17.97
C ALA A 14 -19.54 13.83 -16.68
N LEU A 15 -19.69 15.03 -16.13
CA LEU A 15 -19.07 15.43 -14.85
C LEU A 15 -19.66 14.69 -13.63
N ILE A 16 -20.92 14.27 -13.68
CA ILE A 16 -21.57 13.50 -12.60
C ILE A 16 -21.16 12.01 -12.61
N GLY A 17 -20.76 11.48 -13.77
CA GLY A 17 -20.34 10.08 -13.90
C GLY A 17 -18.96 9.77 -13.31
N CYS A 18 -18.16 10.80 -12.99
CA CYS A 18 -16.82 10.66 -12.42
C CYS A 18 -16.86 10.79 -10.89
N GLN A 19 -17.84 10.14 -10.23
CA GLN A 19 -17.83 10.07 -8.77
C GLN A 19 -16.86 8.96 -8.37
N SER A 20 -15.72 9.41 -7.85
CA SER A 20 -14.56 8.67 -7.39
C SER A 20 -14.87 7.31 -6.78
N GLN A 21 -14.07 6.32 -7.16
CA GLN A 21 -13.96 5.05 -6.45
C GLN A 21 -13.66 5.37 -4.98
N VAL A 22 -14.66 5.19 -4.11
CA VAL A 22 -14.46 5.24 -2.66
C VAL A 22 -13.48 4.12 -2.34
N GLY A 23 -12.25 4.50 -1.97
CA GLY A 23 -11.26 3.56 -1.50
C GLY A 23 -11.90 2.75 -0.37
N GLU A 24 -11.92 1.42 -0.56
CA GLU A 24 -12.53 0.48 0.36
C GLU A 24 -12.07 0.81 1.79
N THR A 25 -13.02 1.17 2.66
CA THR A 25 -12.72 1.48 4.05
C THR A 25 -12.08 0.22 4.64
N VAL A 26 -10.86 0.36 5.15
CA VAL A 26 -10.07 -0.77 5.61
C VAL A 26 -10.83 -1.51 6.72
N ASN A 27 -11.29 -2.73 6.41
CA ASN A 27 -12.01 -3.56 7.36
C ASN A 27 -11.06 -3.99 8.50
N PRO A 28 -11.37 -3.67 9.78
CA PRO A 28 -10.50 -4.01 10.91
C PRO A 28 -10.31 -5.53 11.08
N ALA A 29 -11.28 -6.36 10.69
CA ALA A 29 -11.14 -7.81 10.71
C ALA A 29 -10.05 -8.29 9.75
N ARG A 30 -9.97 -7.67 8.56
CA ARG A 30 -8.94 -7.95 7.56
C ARG A 30 -7.56 -7.53 8.05
N LEU A 31 -7.45 -6.41 8.76
CA LEU A 31 -6.19 -6.00 9.38
C LEU A 31 -5.69 -7.02 10.40
N LYS A 32 -6.58 -7.50 11.27
CA LYS A 32 -6.23 -8.54 12.25
C LYS A 32 -5.77 -9.83 11.56
N GLU A 33 -6.49 -10.28 10.54
CA GLU A 33 -6.10 -11.46 9.76
C GLU A 33 -4.72 -11.29 9.09
N VAL A 34 -4.46 -10.13 8.50
CA VAL A 34 -3.16 -9.83 7.88
C VAL A 34 -2.04 -9.81 8.92
N ALA A 35 -2.28 -9.30 10.13
CA ALA A 35 -1.29 -9.34 11.21
C ALA A 35 -1.01 -10.78 11.66
N ASP A 36 -2.06 -11.57 11.89
CA ASP A 36 -1.95 -12.96 12.35
C ASP A 36 -1.24 -13.85 11.32
N ARG A 37 -1.51 -13.64 10.01
CA ARG A 37 -0.84 -14.36 8.92
C ARG A 37 0.55 -13.79 8.62
N GLY A 38 0.73 -12.48 8.77
CA GLY A 38 1.99 -11.77 8.53
C GLY A 38 3.11 -12.30 9.42
N ALA A 39 2.82 -12.57 10.70
CA ALA A 39 3.78 -13.18 11.63
C ALA A 39 4.24 -14.60 11.23
N GLN A 40 3.44 -15.33 10.44
CA GLN A 40 3.80 -16.66 9.94
C GLN A 40 4.76 -16.56 8.75
N VAL A 41 4.58 -15.55 7.90
CA VAL A 41 5.43 -15.31 6.72
C VAL A 41 6.72 -14.58 7.12
N MET A 42 6.63 -13.66 8.08
CA MET A 42 7.74 -12.88 8.62
C MET A 42 7.92 -13.21 10.09
N SER A 43 8.65 -14.29 10.35
CA SER A 43 8.79 -14.87 11.69
C SER A 43 9.75 -14.11 12.62
N PHE A 44 10.48 -13.13 12.10
CA PHE A 44 11.39 -12.27 12.85
C PHE A 44 10.71 -10.96 13.27
N ASP A 45 11.14 -10.40 14.40
CA ASP A 45 10.59 -9.14 14.91
C ASP A 45 11.22 -7.94 14.19
N LEU A 46 10.42 -7.21 13.41
CA LEU A 46 10.86 -6.01 12.69
C LEU A 46 11.45 -4.94 13.62
N GLU A 47 10.93 -4.78 14.83
CA GLU A 47 11.45 -3.80 15.81
C GLU A 47 12.83 -4.19 16.35
N ARG A 48 13.24 -5.44 16.10
CA ARG A 48 14.55 -5.99 16.46
C ARG A 48 15.37 -6.37 15.25
N THR A 49 15.14 -5.73 14.10
CA THR A 49 15.97 -5.91 12.91
C THR A 49 16.93 -4.75 12.70
N THR A 50 18.15 -5.06 12.28
CA THR A 50 19.12 -4.09 11.78
C THR A 50 19.20 -4.20 10.27
N HIS A 51 19.01 -3.07 9.58
CA HIS A 51 19.19 -2.96 8.14
C HIS A 51 20.64 -2.60 7.82
N ILE A 52 21.30 -3.46 7.04
CA ILE A 52 22.65 -3.23 6.53
C ILE A 52 22.56 -3.04 5.03
N PHE A 53 23.03 -1.89 4.55
CA PHE A 53 23.15 -1.62 3.12
C PHE A 53 24.62 -1.46 2.77
N GLU A 54 25.10 -2.30 1.86
CA GLU A 54 26.46 -2.26 1.36
C GLU A 54 26.44 -1.97 -0.14
N LYS A 55 27.09 -0.89 -0.55
CA LYS A 55 27.25 -0.58 -1.97
C LYS A 55 28.34 -1.47 -2.55
N GLN A 56 28.01 -2.20 -3.61
CA GLN A 56 28.94 -3.08 -4.33
C GLN A 56 29.13 -2.56 -5.77
N ASP A 57 30.20 -2.98 -6.42
CA ASP A 57 30.54 -2.49 -7.77
C ASP A 57 29.47 -2.85 -8.82
N ASN A 58 28.65 -3.87 -8.56
CA ASN A 58 27.53 -4.31 -9.41
C ASN A 58 26.15 -3.90 -8.89
N GLY A 59 26.05 -3.11 -7.80
CA GLY A 59 24.76 -2.73 -7.21
C GLY A 59 24.82 -2.44 -5.70
N GLY A 60 23.81 -2.90 -4.98
CA GLY A 60 23.75 -2.77 -3.52
C GLY A 60 23.25 -4.06 -2.88
N LEU A 61 23.91 -4.50 -1.82
CA LEU A 61 23.48 -5.59 -0.98
C LEU A 61 22.64 -5.03 0.18
N SER A 62 21.38 -5.47 0.26
CA SER A 62 20.51 -5.19 1.40
C SER A 62 20.41 -6.44 2.25
N GLN A 63 20.93 -6.39 3.47
CA GLN A 63 20.88 -7.47 4.44
C GLN A 63 20.09 -7.05 5.66
N MET A 64 19.27 -7.96 6.18
CA MET A 64 18.49 -7.75 7.40
C MET A 64 18.88 -8.81 8.42
N MET A 65 19.30 -8.38 9.60
CA MET A 65 19.69 -9.27 10.69
C MET A 65 18.80 -9.03 11.91
N GLU A 66 18.32 -10.10 12.53
CA GLU A 66 17.59 -10.04 13.80
C GLU A 66 18.60 -9.93 14.96
N THR A 67 18.51 -8.85 15.74
CA THR A 67 19.49 -8.51 16.77
C THR A 67 19.35 -9.39 18.02
N GLN A 68 18.16 -9.97 18.26
CA GLN A 68 17.94 -10.92 19.36
C GLN A 68 17.02 -12.07 18.92
N PRO A 69 17.44 -13.34 19.03
CA PRO A 69 16.55 -14.46 18.78
C PRO A 69 15.44 -14.48 19.83
N LYS A 70 14.19 -14.72 19.41
CA LYS A 70 13.07 -14.97 20.34
C LYS A 70 13.38 -16.23 21.16
N LEU A 71 13.68 -16.05 22.44
CA LEU A 71 13.76 -17.14 23.41
C LEU A 71 12.32 -17.61 23.68
N ASN A 72 12.00 -18.85 23.28
CA ASN A 72 10.72 -19.51 23.56
C ASN A 72 10.67 -19.96 25.03
#